data_AF-A0A3Q9FQM1-F1
#
_entry.id   AF-A0A3Q9FQM1-F1
#
_cell.length_a   1.000
_cell.length_b   1.000
_cell.length_c   1.000
_cell.angle_alpha   90.00
_cell.angle_beta   90.00
_cell.angle_gamma   90.00
#
_symmetry.space_group_name_H-M   'P 1'
#
loop_
_entity.id
_entity.type
_entity.pdbx_description
1 polymer ?
#
loop_
_entity_poly.entity_id
_entity_poly.type
_entity_poly.pdbx_seq_one_letter_code
_entity_poly.pdbx_strand_id
1 'polypeptide(L)'
;MKKLGIIVIAIFIGLVSFKKIAQKGDPKKREEAKKEINAYMKANMLPVMLENRKEFDTKLSKKEKATLVSLRERLDALKGKKDSMKKDKSSGEPSEAQKSEMKAMKTEMRHIMTDAWVIVDNHESDLEAIKTANKANEEKWKTDMKAIFEKYKPENSEMGKKGKHGKKGHRFGQMDDKKPVMFVLMDPSKSVDQIASEMEQRQEQRGHRGGKGHHGNKR
;
A
#
# COMPACT_ATOMS: atom_id res chain seq x y z
N MET A 1 -5.06 29.66 -24.63
CA MET A 1 -4.05 29.35 -23.60
C MET A 1 -4.74 29.04 -22.28
N LYS A 2 -4.80 27.77 -21.87
CA LYS A 2 -4.94 27.39 -20.45
C LYS A 2 -4.10 26.13 -20.23
N LYS A 3 -2.90 26.34 -19.69
CA LYS A 3 -2.01 25.28 -19.21
C LYS A 3 -2.64 24.74 -17.92
N LEU A 4 -3.29 23.59 -17.98
CA LEU A 4 -3.58 22.74 -16.82
C LEU A 4 -2.46 21.68 -16.85
N GLY A 5 -1.32 21.88 -16.18
CA GLY A 5 -1.22 22.16 -14.76
C GLY A 5 -1.23 20.85 -13.97
N ILE A 6 -0.37 19.92 -14.37
CA ILE A 6 0.12 18.70 -13.68
C ILE A 6 -0.52 18.44 -12.31
N ILE A 7 -1.40 17.43 -12.27
CA ILE A 7 -2.04 16.87 -11.08
C ILE A 7 -1.00 16.07 -10.30
N VAL A 8 -0.64 16.53 -9.10
CA VAL A 8 0.18 15.76 -8.15
C VAL A 8 -0.68 15.41 -6.96
N ILE A 9 -1.37 14.29 -7.07
CA ILE A 9 -2.09 13.61 -5.99
C ILE A 9 -1.12 13.20 -4.89
N ALA A 10 -1.44 13.50 -3.63
CA ALA A 10 -0.77 12.91 -2.48
C ALA A 10 -1.68 12.81 -1.24
N ILE A 11 -2.74 12.00 -1.29
CA ILE A 11 -3.29 11.42 -0.05
C ILE A 11 -3.06 9.92 -0.08
N PHE A 12 -1.86 9.56 0.31
CA PHE A 12 -1.44 8.29 0.87
C PHE A 12 0.04 8.54 1.05
N ILE A 13 0.52 8.70 2.28
CA ILE A 13 1.94 8.98 2.52
C ILE A 13 2.73 7.94 1.75
N GLY A 14 3.49 8.41 0.77
CA GLY A 14 4.58 7.63 0.22
C GLY A 14 5.51 7.42 1.40
N LEU A 15 5.32 6.30 2.11
CA LEU A 15 6.28 5.80 3.06
C LEU A 15 7.58 5.78 2.28
N VAL A 16 8.39 6.78 2.57
CA VAL A 16 9.60 7.07 1.81
C VAL A 16 10.37 5.77 1.74
N SER A 17 10.88 5.47 0.56
CA SER A 17 11.64 4.25 0.28
C SER A 17 12.97 4.25 1.04
N PHE A 18 12.94 4.23 2.36
CA PHE A 18 14.08 3.98 3.24
C PHE A 18 14.18 2.49 3.54
N LYS A 19 14.12 1.68 2.46
CA LYS A 19 14.22 0.22 2.52
C LYS A 19 15.55 -0.32 3.07
N LYS A 20 16.55 0.53 3.34
CA LYS A 20 17.82 0.06 3.91
C LYS A 20 17.80 -0.13 5.43
N ILE A 21 16.82 0.43 6.16
CA ILE A 21 16.62 0.10 7.59
C ILE A 21 16.16 -1.36 7.75
N ALA A 22 15.47 -1.91 6.75
CA ALA A 22 14.84 -3.23 6.84
C ALA A 22 15.72 -4.43 6.42
N GLN A 23 16.88 -4.22 5.79
CA GLN A 23 17.69 -5.30 5.21
C GLN A 23 18.93 -5.73 6.03
N LYS A 24 19.40 -4.94 7.00
CA LYS A 24 20.60 -5.25 7.81
C LYS A 24 20.50 -4.72 9.26
N GLY A 25 19.33 -4.81 9.89
CA GLY A 25 19.11 -4.42 11.28
C GLY A 25 18.66 -5.60 12.14
N ASP A 26 18.79 -5.46 13.47
CA ASP A 26 18.25 -6.41 14.45
C ASP A 26 16.76 -6.69 14.16
N PRO A 27 16.36 -7.96 13.94
CA PRO A 27 14.97 -8.34 13.73
C PRO A 27 14.03 -7.78 14.80
N LYS A 28 14.45 -7.72 16.07
CA LYS A 28 13.64 -7.18 17.17
C LYS A 28 13.35 -5.69 16.98
N LYS A 29 14.39 -4.88 16.74
CA LYS A 29 14.23 -3.44 16.44
C LYS A 29 13.33 -3.18 15.22
N ARG A 30 13.37 -4.06 14.22
CA ARG A 30 12.48 -3.96 13.06
C ARG A 30 11.02 -4.27 13.40
N GLU A 31 10.76 -5.30 14.20
CA GLU A 31 9.39 -5.60 14.64
C GLU A 31 8.85 -4.50 15.57
N GLU A 32 9.67 -3.95 16.46
CA GLU A 32 9.32 -2.79 17.29
C GLU A 32 8.98 -1.55 16.46
N ALA A 33 9.82 -1.23 15.46
CA ALA A 33 9.54 -0.14 14.53
C ALA A 33 8.20 -0.31 13.81
N LYS A 34 7.88 -1.52 13.34
CA LYS A 34 6.59 -1.80 12.71
C LYS A 34 5.43 -1.59 13.68
N LYS A 35 5.55 -2.07 14.92
CA LYS A 35 4.51 -1.89 15.95
C LYS A 35 4.28 -0.41 16.22
N GLU A 36 5.33 0.38 16.39
CA GLU A 36 5.21 1.82 16.63
C GLU A 36 4.60 2.56 15.43
N ILE A 37 5.01 2.23 14.20
CA ILE A 37 4.40 2.78 12.99
C ILE A 37 2.91 2.42 12.91
N ASN A 38 2.55 1.14 13.11
CA ASN A 38 1.16 0.71 13.03
C ASN A 38 0.30 1.38 14.11
N ALA A 39 0.81 1.47 15.35
CA ALA A 39 0.14 2.17 16.44
C ALA A 39 -0.07 3.65 16.13
N TYR A 40 0.97 4.33 15.61
CA TYR A 40 0.85 5.72 15.20
C TYR A 40 -0.18 5.89 14.09
N MET A 41 -0.14 5.05 13.04
CA MET A 41 -1.08 5.12 11.92
C MET A 41 -2.52 4.93 12.41
N LYS A 42 -2.74 3.94 13.28
CA LYS A 42 -4.03 3.66 13.88
C LYS A 42 -4.57 4.85 14.68
N ALA A 43 -3.72 5.49 15.48
CA ALA A 43 -4.14 6.59 16.35
C ALA A 43 -4.31 7.93 15.62
N ASN A 44 -3.45 8.23 14.63
CA ASN A 44 -3.33 9.59 14.08
C ASN A 44 -3.78 9.70 12.61
N MET A 45 -3.63 8.65 11.82
CA MET A 45 -3.86 8.72 10.37
C MET A 45 -5.19 8.11 9.96
N LEU A 46 -5.47 6.87 10.39
CA LEU A 46 -6.67 6.15 9.98
C LEU A 46 -7.98 6.86 10.35
N PRO A 47 -8.13 7.52 11.52
CA PRO A 47 -9.36 8.25 11.84
C PRO A 47 -9.64 9.37 10.82
N VAL A 48 -8.62 10.19 10.54
CA VAL A 48 -8.71 11.29 9.58
C VAL A 48 -8.98 10.78 8.17
N MET A 49 -8.31 9.70 7.74
CA MET A 49 -8.56 9.10 6.42
C MET A 49 -9.98 8.56 6.29
N LEU A 50 -10.50 7.92 7.35
CA LEU A 50 -11.86 7.37 7.35
C LEU A 50 -12.92 8.47 7.34
N GLU A 51 -12.71 9.55 8.08
CA GLU A 51 -13.57 10.74 8.07
C GLU A 51 -13.61 11.35 6.66
N ASN A 52 -12.45 11.64 6.06
CA ASN A 52 -12.36 12.13 4.68
C ASN A 52 -13.06 11.19 3.68
N ARG A 53 -12.95 9.86 3.87
CA ARG A 53 -13.63 8.90 2.99
C ARG A 53 -15.14 8.90 3.20
N LYS A 54 -15.63 9.07 4.43
CA LYS A 54 -17.07 9.20 4.70
C LYS A 54 -17.63 10.48 4.07
N GLU A 55 -16.91 11.60 4.20
CA GLU A 55 -17.28 12.85 3.53
C GLU A 55 -17.29 12.69 2.01
N PHE A 56 -16.24 12.07 1.44
CA PHE A 56 -16.23 11.76 0.01
C PHE A 56 -17.42 10.88 -0.41
N ASP A 57 -17.86 9.95 0.44
CA ASP A 57 -19.01 9.10 0.13
C ASP A 57 -20.30 9.89 -0.03
N THR A 58 -20.48 11.02 0.66
CA THR A 58 -21.71 11.81 0.53
C THR A 58 -21.82 12.49 -0.84
N LYS A 59 -20.69 12.63 -1.55
CA LYS A 59 -20.62 13.24 -2.88
C LYS A 59 -20.88 12.26 -4.02
N LEU A 60 -20.75 10.96 -3.75
CA LEU A 60 -20.96 9.92 -4.75
C LEU A 60 -22.44 9.71 -5.06
N SER A 61 -22.74 9.49 -6.35
CA SER A 61 -24.07 9.05 -6.76
C SER A 61 -24.40 7.64 -6.25
N LYS A 62 -25.70 7.28 -6.19
CA LYS A 62 -26.13 5.92 -5.82
C LYS A 62 -25.48 4.85 -6.70
N LYS A 63 -25.32 5.14 -8.00
CA LYS A 63 -24.70 4.23 -8.97
C LYS A 63 -23.22 4.03 -8.66
N GLU A 64 -22.47 5.11 -8.41
CA GLU A 64 -21.04 5.02 -8.10
C GLU A 64 -20.80 4.29 -6.78
N LYS A 65 -21.62 4.53 -5.75
CA LYS A 65 -21.55 3.77 -4.50
C LYS A 65 -21.72 2.27 -4.73
N ALA A 66 -22.74 1.88 -5.51
CA ALA A 66 -22.97 0.48 -5.86
C ALA A 66 -21.79 -0.13 -6.63
N THR A 67 -21.22 0.62 -7.59
CA THR A 67 -20.00 0.22 -8.29
C THR A 67 -18.84 -0.01 -7.31
N LEU A 68 -18.59 0.91 -6.37
CA LEU A 68 -17.49 0.75 -5.40
C LEU A 68 -17.66 -0.46 -4.48
N VAL A 69 -18.90 -0.76 -4.05
CA VAL A 69 -19.18 -1.99 -3.29
C VAL A 69 -18.80 -3.21 -4.12
N SER A 70 -19.28 -3.30 -5.36
CA SER A 70 -18.93 -4.41 -6.26
C SER A 70 -17.41 -4.54 -6.52
N LEU A 71 -16.71 -3.41 -6.72
CA LEU A 71 -15.26 -3.41 -6.91
C LEU A 71 -14.51 -3.91 -5.68
N ARG A 72 -14.96 -3.56 -4.47
CA ARG A 72 -14.38 -4.05 -3.22
C ARG A 72 -14.57 -5.56 -3.04
N GLU A 73 -15.77 -6.07 -3.32
CA GLU A 73 -16.06 -7.51 -3.27
C GLU A 73 -15.16 -8.29 -4.25
N ARG A 74 -15.03 -7.81 -5.50
CA ARG A 74 -14.12 -8.39 -6.50
C ARG A 74 -12.67 -8.37 -6.00
N LEU A 75 -12.25 -7.27 -5.38
CA LEU A 75 -10.91 -7.13 -4.82
C LEU A 75 -10.66 -8.11 -3.65
N ASP A 76 -11.64 -8.30 -2.77
CA ASP A 76 -11.54 -9.24 -1.66
C ASP A 76 -11.55 -10.70 -2.13
N ALA A 77 -12.33 -11.03 -3.17
CA ALA A 77 -12.28 -12.33 -3.83
C ALA A 77 -10.88 -12.61 -4.44
N LEU A 78 -10.25 -11.61 -5.06
CA LEU A 78 -8.86 -11.74 -5.54
C LEU A 78 -7.86 -11.95 -4.40
N LYS A 79 -8.06 -11.32 -3.23
CA LYS A 79 -7.22 -11.55 -2.05
C LYS A 79 -7.37 -12.99 -1.55
N GLY A 80 -8.61 -13.49 -1.43
CA GLY A 80 -8.90 -14.86 -1.03
C GLY A 80 -8.23 -15.89 -1.94
N LYS A 81 -8.39 -15.75 -3.27
CA LYS A 81 -7.71 -16.61 -4.26
C LYS A 81 -6.19 -16.54 -4.16
N LYS A 82 -5.64 -15.35 -3.94
CA LYS A 82 -4.19 -15.20 -3.76
C LYS A 82 -3.68 -15.95 -2.54
N ASP A 83 -4.46 -15.95 -1.47
CA ASP A 83 -4.06 -16.56 -0.21
C ASP A 83 -4.23 -18.08 -0.24
N SER A 84 -5.22 -18.63 -0.95
CA SER A 84 -5.29 -20.08 -1.24
C SER A 84 -4.10 -20.54 -2.08
N MET A 85 -3.80 -19.86 -3.20
CA MET A 85 -2.64 -20.19 -4.04
C MET A 85 -1.30 -20.11 -3.30
N LYS A 86 -1.19 -19.30 -2.25
CA LYS A 86 0.01 -19.25 -1.39
C LYS A 86 0.10 -20.45 -0.46
N LYS A 87 -1.04 -20.93 0.08
CA LYS A 87 -1.09 -22.10 0.96
C LYS A 87 -0.75 -23.38 0.18
N ASP A 88 -1.21 -23.47 -1.07
CA ASP A 88 -0.99 -24.61 -1.96
C ASP A 88 0.39 -24.64 -2.62
N LYS A 89 1.29 -23.75 -2.21
CA LYS A 89 2.61 -23.61 -2.81
C LYS A 89 3.53 -24.72 -2.30
N SER A 90 3.43 -25.91 -2.90
CA SER A 90 4.51 -26.88 -2.88
C SER A 90 5.77 -26.22 -3.47
N SER A 91 6.95 -26.56 -2.98
CA SER A 91 8.22 -25.84 -3.20
C SER A 91 8.78 -25.88 -4.64
N GLY A 92 7.94 -26.04 -5.65
CA GLY A 92 8.31 -26.15 -7.08
C GLY A 92 7.92 -24.94 -7.93
N GLU A 93 8.20 -25.05 -9.23
CA GLU A 93 7.73 -24.08 -10.22
C GLU A 93 6.20 -24.08 -10.32
N PRO A 94 5.56 -22.91 -10.53
CA PRO A 94 4.12 -22.86 -10.72
C PRO A 94 3.70 -23.67 -11.94
N SER A 95 2.65 -24.48 -11.81
CA SER A 95 2.06 -25.20 -12.95
C SER A 95 1.51 -24.23 -14.00
N GLU A 96 1.31 -24.68 -15.24
CA GLU A 96 0.68 -23.84 -16.28
C GLU A 96 -0.71 -23.35 -15.88
N ALA A 97 -1.48 -24.18 -15.18
CA ALA A 97 -2.78 -23.79 -14.59
C ALA A 97 -2.61 -22.64 -13.58
N GLN A 98 -1.64 -22.73 -12.67
CA GLN A 98 -1.34 -21.67 -11.71
C GLN A 98 -0.84 -20.39 -12.38
N LYS A 99 -0.04 -20.49 -13.46
CA LYS A 99 0.40 -19.32 -14.25
C LYS A 99 -0.79 -18.63 -14.92
N SER A 100 -1.70 -19.40 -15.50
CA SER A 100 -2.92 -18.90 -16.13
C SER A 100 -3.81 -18.19 -15.11
N GLU A 101 -4.03 -18.79 -13.93
CA GLU A 101 -4.80 -18.17 -12.86
C GLU A 101 -4.16 -16.88 -12.36
N MET A 102 -2.84 -16.84 -12.17
CA MET A 102 -2.13 -15.60 -11.83
C MET A 102 -2.27 -14.52 -12.91
N LYS A 103 -2.34 -14.89 -14.19
CA LYS A 103 -2.58 -13.95 -15.29
C LYS A 103 -4.01 -13.40 -15.22
N ALA A 104 -5.01 -14.27 -15.01
CA ALA A 104 -6.40 -13.88 -14.85
C ALA A 104 -6.59 -12.91 -13.67
N MET A 105 -5.98 -13.21 -12.51
CA MET A 105 -6.01 -12.31 -11.36
C MET A 105 -5.38 -10.94 -11.63
N LYS A 106 -4.27 -10.89 -12.40
CA LYS A 106 -3.65 -9.62 -12.79
C LYS A 106 -4.54 -8.82 -13.73
N THR A 107 -5.20 -9.48 -14.67
CA THR A 107 -6.16 -8.84 -15.58
C THR A 107 -7.34 -8.28 -14.80
N GLU A 108 -7.93 -9.08 -13.91
CA GLU A 108 -9.05 -8.65 -13.06
C GLU A 108 -8.68 -7.46 -12.16
N MET A 109 -7.49 -7.50 -11.56
CA MET A 109 -6.97 -6.36 -10.80
C MET A 109 -6.85 -5.09 -11.65
N ARG A 110 -6.47 -5.20 -12.93
CA ARG A 110 -6.42 -4.02 -13.82
C ARG A 110 -7.83 -3.48 -14.07
N HIS A 111 -8.80 -4.35 -14.35
CA HIS A 111 -10.19 -3.93 -14.54
C HIS A 111 -10.72 -3.20 -13.32
N ILE A 112 -10.54 -3.76 -12.12
CA ILE A 112 -10.95 -3.10 -10.86
C ILE A 112 -10.34 -1.71 -10.73
N MET A 113 -9.04 -1.57 -11.03
CA MET A 113 -8.34 -0.29 -10.92
C MET A 113 -8.82 0.71 -11.98
N THR A 114 -9.06 0.26 -13.21
CA THR A 114 -9.59 1.09 -14.30
C THR A 114 -11.01 1.56 -14.00
N ASP A 115 -11.88 0.68 -13.53
CA ASP A 115 -13.25 1.01 -13.17
C ASP A 115 -13.29 2.03 -12.02
N ALA A 116 -12.39 1.88 -11.03
CA ALA A 116 -12.26 2.84 -9.94
C ALA A 116 -11.68 4.19 -10.39
N TRP A 117 -10.82 4.22 -11.42
CA TRP A 117 -10.31 5.46 -12.00
C TRP A 117 -11.42 6.32 -12.59
N VAL A 118 -12.44 5.73 -13.21
CA VAL A 118 -13.58 6.49 -13.74
C VAL A 118 -14.24 7.33 -12.64
N ILE A 119 -14.37 6.78 -11.43
CA ILE A 119 -14.95 7.49 -10.28
C ILE A 119 -14.01 8.58 -9.76
N VAL A 120 -12.69 8.32 -9.78
CA VAL A 120 -11.69 9.34 -9.43
C VAL A 120 -11.77 10.51 -10.39
N ASP A 121 -11.80 10.26 -11.70
CA ASP A 121 -11.83 11.29 -12.73
C ASP A 121 -13.11 12.14 -12.64
N ASN A 122 -14.25 11.52 -12.32
CA ASN A 122 -15.51 12.24 -12.09
C ASN A 122 -15.46 13.19 -10.88
N HIS A 123 -14.59 12.92 -9.91
CA HIS A 123 -14.52 13.62 -8.62
C HIS A 123 -13.14 14.22 -8.33
N GLU A 124 -12.40 14.58 -9.37
CA GLU A 124 -11.03 15.09 -9.23
C GLU A 124 -10.97 16.35 -8.34
N SER A 125 -11.91 17.28 -8.53
CA SER A 125 -12.00 18.52 -7.74
C SER A 125 -12.29 18.24 -6.26
N ASP A 126 -13.16 17.26 -5.97
CA ASP A 126 -13.49 16.86 -4.61
C ASP A 126 -12.28 16.24 -3.89
N LEU A 127 -11.52 15.41 -4.60
CA LEU A 127 -10.32 14.78 -4.08
C LEU A 127 -9.19 15.79 -3.83
N GLU A 128 -9.02 16.78 -4.72
CA GLU A 128 -8.06 17.88 -4.50
C GLU A 128 -8.48 18.80 -3.35
N ALA A 129 -9.78 19.01 -3.13
CA ALA A 129 -10.27 19.76 -1.96
C ALA A 129 -9.94 19.03 -0.65
N ILE A 130 -10.22 17.72 -0.57
CA ILE A 130 -9.87 16.88 0.59
C ILE A 130 -8.36 16.93 0.83
N LYS A 131 -7.55 16.84 -0.23
CA LYS A 131 -6.10 16.91 -0.14
C LYS A 131 -5.62 18.25 0.42
N THR A 132 -6.14 19.34 -0.12
CA THR A 132 -5.79 20.69 0.32
C THR A 132 -6.13 20.90 1.80
N ALA A 133 -7.30 20.44 2.23
CA ALA A 133 -7.70 20.49 3.64
C ALA A 133 -6.78 19.69 4.57
N ASN A 134 -6.21 18.57 4.08
CA ASN A 134 -5.38 17.67 4.88
C ASN A 134 -3.87 17.95 4.79
N LYS A 135 -3.43 19.00 4.10
CA LYS A 135 -2.00 19.27 3.88
C LYS A 135 -1.21 19.40 5.19
N ALA A 136 -1.75 20.08 6.19
CA ALA A 136 -1.10 20.23 7.49
C ALA A 136 -0.95 18.88 8.23
N ASN A 137 -1.98 18.04 8.15
CA ASN A 137 -1.93 16.67 8.69
C ASN A 137 -0.84 15.85 7.97
N GLU A 138 -0.73 15.97 6.65
CA GLU A 138 0.30 15.26 5.87
C GLU A 138 1.73 15.65 6.30
N GLU A 139 2.00 16.95 6.44
CA GLU A 139 3.31 17.45 6.86
C GLU A 139 3.66 16.97 8.27
N LYS A 140 2.68 16.99 9.19
CA LYS A 140 2.83 16.44 10.54
C LYS A 140 3.13 14.94 10.50
N TRP A 141 2.32 14.16 9.81
CA TRP A 141 2.51 12.71 9.71
C TRP A 141 3.84 12.33 9.08
N LYS A 142 4.29 13.07 8.06
CA LYS A 142 5.60 12.88 7.44
C LYS A 142 6.74 13.10 8.44
N THR A 143 6.63 14.15 9.26
CA THR A 143 7.62 14.49 10.28
C THR A 143 7.65 13.44 11.38
N ASP A 144 6.50 13.07 11.91
CA ASP A 144 6.38 12.07 12.98
C ASP A 144 6.84 10.68 12.50
N MET A 145 6.45 10.27 11.28
CA MET A 145 6.95 9.04 10.67
C MET A 145 8.47 9.05 10.56
N LYS A 146 9.05 10.16 10.11
CA LYS A 146 10.51 10.31 10.00
C LYS A 146 11.18 10.15 11.37
N ALA A 147 10.63 10.75 12.42
CA ALA A 147 11.14 10.62 13.79
C ALA A 147 11.10 9.16 14.28
N ILE A 148 9.98 8.44 14.04
CA ILE A 148 9.88 7.01 14.36
C ILE A 148 10.93 6.21 13.59
N PHE A 149 11.14 6.48 12.30
CA PHE A 149 12.16 5.80 11.52
C PHE A 149 13.59 6.07 12.00
N GLU A 150 13.90 7.32 12.38
CA GLU A 150 15.22 7.72 12.89
C GLU A 150 15.53 7.06 14.23
N LYS A 151 14.53 6.92 15.11
CA LYS A 151 14.64 6.19 16.39
C LYS A 151 15.11 4.75 16.23
N TYR A 152 14.69 4.07 15.16
CA TYR A 152 15.05 2.67 14.89
C TYR A 152 16.17 2.49 13.86
N LYS A 153 16.86 3.57 13.50
CA LYS A 153 17.97 3.53 12.54
C LYS A 153 19.17 2.79 13.16
N PRO A 154 19.77 1.79 12.47
CA PRO A 154 20.95 1.10 13.00
C PRO A 154 22.18 2.04 13.00
N GLU A 155 22.97 1.96 14.08
CA GLU A 155 24.10 2.84 14.41
C GLU A 155 25.20 2.83 13.33
N ASN A 156 25.39 1.71 12.62
CA ASN A 156 26.35 1.55 11.51
C ASN A 156 25.75 1.80 10.12
N SER A 157 24.67 2.57 9.99
CA SER A 157 24.18 2.99 8.68
C SER A 157 24.98 4.19 8.14
N GLU A 158 26.30 4.08 8.05
CA GLU A 158 27.04 4.92 7.11
C GLU A 158 26.46 4.68 5.72
N MET A 159 26.27 5.75 4.95
CA MET A 159 25.88 5.66 3.54
C MET A 159 27.01 4.97 2.76
N GLY A 160 27.07 3.64 2.85
CA GLY A 160 28.07 2.81 2.20
C GLY A 160 28.07 3.08 0.70
N LYS A 161 29.25 3.49 0.22
CA LYS A 161 29.61 3.76 -1.16
C LYS A 161 28.94 2.76 -2.11
N LYS A 162 28.37 3.31 -3.19
CA LYS A 162 27.65 2.61 -4.27
C LYS A 162 28.39 1.34 -4.72
N GLY A 163 27.91 0.18 -4.27
CA GLY A 163 28.23 -1.10 -4.90
C GLY A 163 27.62 -1.12 -6.31
N LYS A 164 28.48 -1.14 -7.34
CA LYS A 164 28.10 -1.31 -8.75
C LYS A 164 27.58 -2.74 -8.99
N HIS A 165 26.36 -3.05 -8.57
CA HIS A 165 25.66 -4.25 -9.07
C HIS A 165 24.18 -3.95 -9.34
N GLY A 166 23.78 -4.16 -10.60
CA GLY A 166 22.41 -4.45 -10.99
C GLY A 166 21.53 -3.23 -11.33
N LYS A 167 21.64 -2.73 -12.56
CA LYS A 167 20.56 -2.02 -13.24
C LYS A 167 19.34 -2.95 -13.33
N LYS A 168 18.39 -2.81 -12.39
CA LYS A 168 16.94 -3.07 -12.53
C LYS A 168 16.24 -2.49 -11.30
N GLY A 169 16.44 -1.19 -11.08
CA GLY A 169 15.63 -0.42 -10.14
C GLY A 169 14.22 -0.36 -10.68
N HIS A 170 13.37 -1.25 -10.19
CA HIS A 170 11.94 -1.29 -10.50
C HIS A 170 11.32 0.11 -10.35
N ARG A 171 10.35 0.41 -11.21
CA ARG A 171 9.52 1.61 -11.25
C ARG A 171 8.91 1.93 -9.87
N PHE A 172 9.66 2.62 -9.00
CA PHE A 172 9.20 3.04 -7.66
C PHE A 172 8.52 4.43 -7.67
N GLY A 173 8.00 4.85 -8.82
CA GLY A 173 7.10 6.00 -8.97
C GLY A 173 5.64 5.62 -9.27
N GLN A 174 5.33 4.35 -9.56
CA GLN A 174 3.97 3.88 -9.91
C GLN A 174 3.12 3.45 -8.70
N MET A 175 3.41 3.97 -7.51
CA MET A 175 2.45 3.93 -6.41
C MET A 175 1.80 5.29 -6.15
N ASP A 176 2.40 6.39 -6.63
CA ASP A 176 1.82 7.73 -6.50
C ASP A 176 0.56 7.89 -7.34
N ASP A 177 0.59 7.38 -8.57
CA ASP A 177 -0.53 7.38 -9.49
C ASP A 177 -1.76 6.68 -8.88
N LYS A 178 -1.61 5.53 -8.22
CA LYS A 178 -2.76 4.73 -7.74
C LYS A 178 -3.39 5.20 -6.43
N LYS A 179 -2.85 6.23 -5.78
CA LYS A 179 -3.34 6.71 -4.48
C LYS A 179 -4.83 7.09 -4.47
N PRO A 180 -5.37 7.82 -5.47
CA PRO A 180 -6.78 8.19 -5.46
C PRO A 180 -7.66 6.95 -5.54
N VAL A 181 -7.31 6.01 -6.41
CA VAL A 181 -8.03 4.75 -6.57
C VAL A 181 -8.04 3.95 -5.27
N MET A 182 -6.90 3.86 -4.59
CA MET A 182 -6.82 3.16 -3.31
C MET A 182 -7.66 3.84 -2.22
N PHE A 183 -7.71 5.18 -2.21
CA PHE A 183 -8.58 5.95 -1.31
C PHE A 183 -10.06 5.68 -1.60
N VAL A 184 -10.47 5.75 -2.86
CA VAL A 184 -11.86 5.52 -3.27
C VAL A 184 -12.32 4.09 -2.96
N LEU A 185 -11.45 3.09 -3.21
CA LEU A 185 -11.70 1.68 -2.88
C LEU A 185 -11.66 1.38 -1.38
N MET A 186 -11.19 2.30 -0.53
CA MET A 186 -11.32 2.14 0.92
C MET A 186 -12.80 2.09 1.31
N ASP A 187 -13.14 1.18 2.21
CA ASP A 187 -14.51 0.97 2.66
C ASP A 187 -14.84 1.94 3.83
N PRO A 188 -15.76 2.91 3.65
CA PRO A 188 -16.13 3.86 4.69
C PRO A 188 -16.89 3.23 5.87
N SER A 189 -17.40 2.00 5.71
CA SER A 189 -18.15 1.29 6.76
C SER A 189 -17.25 0.59 7.78
N LYS A 190 -15.97 0.38 7.44
CA LYS A 190 -15.01 -0.26 8.34
C LYS A 190 -14.59 0.68 9.46
N SER A 191 -14.43 0.11 10.66
CA SER A 191 -13.80 0.79 11.79
C SER A 191 -12.29 0.90 11.62
N VAL A 192 -11.69 1.84 12.36
CA VAL A 192 -10.23 2.00 12.43
C VAL A 192 -9.56 0.69 12.87
N ASP A 193 -10.15 -0.03 13.82
CA ASP A 193 -9.63 -1.32 14.30
C ASP A 193 -9.64 -2.41 13.23
N GLN A 194 -10.72 -2.50 12.43
CA GLN A 194 -10.79 -3.45 11.32
C GLN A 194 -9.74 -3.14 10.25
N ILE A 195 -9.57 -1.86 9.89
CA ILE A 195 -8.56 -1.44 8.90
C ILE A 195 -7.15 -1.73 9.43
N ALA A 196 -6.88 -1.41 10.70
CA ALA A 196 -5.58 -1.67 11.32
C ALA A 196 -5.25 -3.18 11.36
N SER A 197 -6.22 -4.02 11.72
CA SER A 197 -6.07 -5.47 11.76
C SER A 197 -5.76 -6.05 10.37
N GLU A 198 -6.45 -5.58 9.32
CA GLU A 198 -6.15 -5.96 7.95
C GLU A 198 -4.74 -5.52 7.51
N MET A 199 -4.29 -4.34 7.94
CA MET A 199 -2.95 -3.85 7.64
C MET A 199 -1.87 -4.71 8.29
N GLU A 200 -2.06 -5.09 9.56
CA GLU A 200 -1.15 -5.95 10.31
C GLU A 200 -1.06 -7.34 9.68
N GLN A 201 -2.20 -7.98 9.39
CA GLN A 201 -2.26 -9.28 8.72
C GLN A 201 -1.50 -9.27 7.37
N ARG A 202 -1.63 -8.19 6.58
CA ARG A 202 -0.91 -8.04 5.31
C ARG A 202 0.60 -7.89 5.50
N GLN A 203 1.04 -7.27 6.60
CA GLN A 203 2.46 -7.12 6.91
C GLN A 203 3.09 -8.45 7.36
N GLU A 204 2.40 -9.22 8.19
CA GLU A 204 2.83 -10.55 8.64
C GLU A 204 3.01 -11.50 7.45
N GLN A 205 2.04 -11.54 6.54
CA GLN A 205 2.13 -12.34 5.31
C GLN A 205 3.34 -11.97 4.43
N ARG A 206 3.87 -10.74 4.52
CA ARG A 206 5.06 -10.30 3.78
C ARG A 206 6.36 -10.65 4.52
N GLY A 207 6.35 -10.74 5.85
CA GLY A 207 7.50 -11.05 6.68
C GLY A 207 8.06 -12.47 6.50
N HIS A 208 7.22 -13.44 6.18
CA HIS A 208 7.63 -14.84 5.99
C HIS A 208 8.43 -15.13 4.70
N ARG A 209 8.67 -14.13 3.83
CA ARG A 209 9.37 -14.33 2.55
C ARG A 209 10.91 -14.31 2.62
N GLY A 210 11.52 -14.04 3.77
CA GLY A 210 12.98 -13.80 3.88
C GLY A 210 13.83 -14.92 4.47
N GLY A 211 13.25 -16.06 4.86
CA GLY A 211 13.90 -16.99 5.82
C GLY A 211 14.33 -18.38 5.31
N LYS A 212 14.43 -18.62 3.99
CA LYS A 212 15.00 -19.89 3.48
C LYS A 212 16.09 -19.60 2.46
N GLY A 213 17.27 -19.25 2.97
CA GLY A 213 18.51 -19.51 2.25
C GLY A 213 18.69 -21.02 2.15
N HIS A 214 18.65 -21.55 0.93
CA HIS A 214 19.00 -22.94 0.67
C HIS A 214 20.52 -23.06 0.81
N HIS A 215 20.96 -23.48 1.98
CA HIS A 215 22.30 -24.03 2.18
C HIS A 215 22.39 -25.38 1.47
N GLY A 216 23.48 -25.58 0.74
CA GLY A 216 24.10 -26.90 0.58
C GLY A 216 23.54 -27.80 -0.52
N ASN A 217 24.22 -27.80 -1.67
CA ASN A 217 24.98 -29.00 -2.01
C ASN A 217 26.13 -28.63 -2.95
N LYS A 218 27.34 -28.54 -2.40
CA LYS A 218 28.56 -28.82 -3.16
C LYS A 218 28.72 -30.34 -3.13
N ARG A 219 28.64 -30.97 -4.28
CA ARG A 219 29.42 -32.18 -4.57
C ARG A 219 30.49 -31.78 -5.56
#